data_AF-A0A0G1WC81-F1
#
_entry.id   AF-A0A0G1WC81-F1
#
_cell.length_a   1.000
_cell.length_b   1.000
_cell.length_c   1.000
_cell.angle_alpha   90.00
_cell.angle_beta   90.00
_cell.angle_gamma   90.00
#
_symmetry.space_group_name_H-M   'P 1'
#
loop_
_entity.id
_entity.type
_entity.pdbx_description
1 polymer ?
#
loop_
_entity_poly.entity_id
_entity_poly.type
_entity_poly.pdbx_seq_one_letter_code
_entity_poly.pdbx_strand_id
1 'polypeptide(L)' 'AFRGGVNVAAGDVNGDGTDEIITGAGPGGAPHVRVLNKDGALITQFYAFDVSERTGITVGGL' A
#
# COMPACT_ATOMS: atom_id res chain seq x y z
N ALA A 1 -17.56 -4.90 -5.73
CA ALA A 1 -16.22 -5.37 -5.33
C ALA A 1 -15.20 -4.88 -6.34
N PHE A 2 -14.06 -4.34 -5.89
CA PHE A 2 -12.95 -3.97 -6.77
C PHE A 2 -12.26 -5.24 -7.30
N ARG A 3 -11.86 -5.23 -8.57
CA ARG A 3 -11.23 -6.37 -9.27
C ARG A 3 -9.93 -5.99 -9.98
N GLY A 4 -9.42 -4.78 -9.74
CA GLY A 4 -8.12 -4.38 -10.28
C GLY A 4 -6.98 -5.05 -9.51
N GLY A 5 -5.77 -4.92 -10.06
CA GLY A 5 -4.56 -5.44 -9.45
C GLY A 5 -4.17 -4.71 -8.16
N VAL A 6 -3.09 -5.17 -7.55
CA VAL A 6 -2.43 -4.54 -6.40
C VAL A 6 -0.96 -4.36 -6.75
N ASN A 7 -0.44 -3.17 -6.48
CA ASN A 7 1.00 -2.91 -6.50
C ASN A 7 1.56 -3.22 -5.12
N VAL A 8 2.69 -3.92 -5.06
CA VAL A 8 3.33 -4.34 -3.80
C VAL A 8 4.79 -3.90 -3.81
N ALA A 9 5.23 -3.35 -2.69
CA ALA A 9 6.63 -3.09 -2.39
C ALA A 9 6.97 -3.65 -0.99
N ALA A 10 8.25 -3.79 -0.72
CA ALA A 10 8.76 -4.15 0.59
C ALA A 10 9.95 -3.26 0.96
N GLY A 11 10.13 -3.01 2.26
CA GLY A 11 11.27 -2.29 2.81
C GLY A 11 11.04 -1.95 4.28
N ASP A 12 12.12 -1.84 5.04
CA ASP A 12 12.12 -1.39 6.44
C ASP A 12 11.75 0.10 6.51
N VAL A 13 10.47 0.40 6.77
CA VAL A 13 9.95 1.78 6.80
C VAL A 13 9.80 2.30 8.22
N ASN A 14 9.88 1.43 9.22
CA ASN A 14 9.78 1.79 10.63
C ASN A 14 11.16 1.83 11.34
N GLY A 15 12.22 1.30 10.71
CA GLY A 15 13.60 1.30 11.19
C GLY A 15 13.91 0.20 12.22
N ASP A 16 13.13 -0.90 12.26
CA ASP A 16 13.31 -1.99 13.22
C ASP A 16 14.20 -3.14 12.70
N GLY A 17 14.68 -3.04 11.45
CA GLY A 17 15.51 -4.05 10.80
C GLY A 17 14.71 -5.18 10.15
N THR A 18 13.38 -5.08 10.09
CA THR A 18 12.49 -5.99 9.37
C THR A 18 11.76 -5.25 8.27
N ASP A 19 11.73 -5.82 7.06
CA ASP A 19 10.95 -5.22 5.98
C ASP A 19 9.44 -5.29 6.26
N GLU A 20 8.76 -4.16 6.02
CA GLU A 20 7.31 -4.09 5.92
C GLU A 20 6.82 -4.42 4.51
N ILE A 21 5.55 -4.84 4.42
CA ILE A 21 4.83 -5.02 3.17
C ILE A 21 3.98 -3.78 2.93
N ILE A 22 4.17 -3.14 1.79
CA ILE A 22 3.42 -1.94 1.39
C ILE A 22 2.56 -2.32 0.19
N THR A 23 1.26 -2.07 0.27
CA THR A 23 0.31 -2.37 -0.81
C THR A 23 -0.41 -1.12 -1.27
N GLY A 24 -0.58 -0.98 -2.58
CA GLY A 24 -1.35 0.07 -3.22
C GLY A 24 -2.40 -0.53 -4.16
N ALA A 25 -3.62 0.00 -4.16
CA ALA A 25 -4.62 -0.43 -5.13
C ALA A 25 -4.18 -0.04 -6.55
N GLY A 26 -4.28 -0.98 -7.50
CA GLY A 26 -4.00 -0.71 -8.91
C GLY A 26 -5.08 0.17 -9.58
N PRO A 27 -4.94 0.43 -10.89
CA PRO A 27 -5.88 1.26 -11.65
C PRO A 27 -7.34 0.81 -11.49
N GLY A 28 -8.25 1.78 -11.36
CA GLY A 28 -9.67 1.58 -11.05
C GLY A 28 -9.97 1.55 -9.55
N GLY A 29 -8.94 1.46 -8.70
CA GLY A 29 -9.06 1.54 -7.24
C GLY A 29 -8.85 2.97 -6.73
N ALA A 30 -9.38 3.25 -5.54
CA ALA A 30 -8.99 4.46 -4.81
C ALA A 30 -7.50 4.40 -4.44
N PRO A 31 -6.80 5.54 -4.26
CA PRO A 31 -5.36 5.60 -3.99
C PRO A 31 -5.03 5.18 -2.54
N HIS A 32 -5.53 4.02 -2.13
CA HIS A 32 -5.41 3.46 -0.79
C HIS A 32 -4.08 2.73 -0.64
N VAL A 33 -3.33 3.11 0.38
CA VAL A 33 -2.06 2.51 0.78
C VAL A 33 -2.24 1.80 2.11
N ARG A 34 -1.70 0.59 2.23
CA ARG A 34 -1.61 -0.15 3.51
C ARG A 34 -0.18 -0.59 3.74
N VAL A 35 0.28 -0.42 4.96
CA VAL A 35 1.58 -0.90 5.45
C VAL A 35 1.32 -1.99 6.47
N LEU A 36 1.91 -3.16 6.26
CA LEU A 36 1.76 -4.34 7.09
C LEU A 36 3.13 -4.82 7.56
N ASN A 37 3.20 -5.37 8.77
CA ASN A 37 4.42 -6.04 9.22
C ASN A 37 4.59 -7.40 8.54
N LYS A 38 5.72 -8.07 8.79
CA LYS A 38 6.03 -9.42 8.28
C LYS A 38 4.98 -10.50 8.59
N ASP A 39 4.18 -10.31 9.64
CA ASP A 39 3.13 -11.25 10.06
C ASP A 39 1.77 -10.91 9.40
N GLY A 40 1.72 -9.90 8.52
CA GLY A 40 0.52 -9.42 7.85
C GLY A 40 -0.39 -8.56 8.73
N ALA A 41 0.08 -8.14 9.91
CA ALA A 41 -0.66 -7.22 10.76
C ALA A 41 -0.56 -5.79 10.22
N LEU A 42 -1.69 -5.08 10.20
CA LEU A 42 -1.74 -3.70 9.74
C LEU A 42 -0.98 -2.80 10.72
N ILE A 43 0.01 -2.05 10.22
CA ILE A 43 0.70 -1.00 10.95
C ILE A 43 -0.05 0.32 10.75
N THR A 44 -0.29 0.69 9.48
CA THR A 44 -1.02 1.91 9.13
C THR A 44 -1.67 1.81 7.75
N GLN A 45 -2.64 2.69 7.47
CA GLN A 45 -3.25 2.86 6.16
C GLN A 45 -3.73 4.29 5.94
N PHE A 46 -3.69 4.75 4.70
CA PHE A 46 -4.12 6.09 4.31
C PHE A 46 -4.44 6.16 2.82
N TYR A 47 -5.12 7.23 2.40
CA TYR A 47 -5.29 7.56 0.98
C TYR A 47 -4.21 8.58 0.59
N ALA A 48 -3.45 8.30 -0.47
CA ALA A 48 -2.38 9.18 -0.94
C ALA A 48 -2.93 10.45 -1.63
N PHE A 49 -4.13 10.36 -2.20
CA PHE A 49 -4.87 11.45 -2.82
C PHE A 49 -6.34 11.40 -2.42
N ASP A 50 -7.19 12.21 -3.08
CA ASP A 50 -8.62 12.23 -2.79
C ASP A 50 -9.25 10.84 -2.99
N VAL A 51 -10.13 10.48 -2.06
CA VAL A 51 -10.77 9.16 -2.03
C VAL A 51 -11.68 8.92 -3.24
N SER A 52 -12.06 9.94 -4.00
CA SER A 52 -12.85 9.81 -5.24
C SER A 52 -12.00 9.47 -6.47
N GLU A 53 -10.68 9.63 -6.41
CA GLU A 53 -9.80 9.28 -7.51
C GLU A 53 -9.79 7.77 -7.75
N ARG A 54 -9.69 7.35 -9.03
CA ARG A 54 -9.71 5.93 -9.43
C ARG A 54 -8.49 5.54 -10.26
N THR A 55 -7.43 6.32 -10.18
CA THR A 55 -6.17 6.07 -10.89
C THR A 55 -5.33 4.98 -10.21
N GLY A 56 -5.66 4.61 -8.97
CA GLY A 56 -4.84 3.74 -8.12
C GLY A 56 -3.62 4.46 -7.57
N ILE A 57 -2.67 3.70 -7.04
CA ILE A 57 -1.38 4.19 -6.57
C ILE A 57 -0.28 3.15 -6.80
N THR A 58 0.87 3.61 -7.26
CA THR A 58 2.10 2.79 -7.32
C THR A 58 2.93 3.09 -6.08
N VAL A 59 3.34 2.04 -5.37
CA VAL A 59 4.23 2.14 -4.21
C VAL A 59 5.64 1.71 -4.64
N GLY A 60 6.66 2.44 -4.21
CA GLY A 60 8.08 2.11 -4.44
C GLY A 60 8.69 1.51 -3.17
N GLY A 61 9.64 0.58 -3.34
CA GLY A 61 10.47 0.07 -2.25
C GLY A 61 11.63 1.01 -1.94
N LEU A 62 12.19 0.88 -0.73
CA LEU A 62 13.40 1.57 -0.26
C LEU A 62 14.57 0.58 -0.19
#